data_AF-A0A2L2Z465-F1
#
_entry.id   AF-A0A2L2Z465-F1
#
_cell.length_a   1.000
_cell.length_b   1.000
_cell.length_c   1.000
_cell.angle_alpha   90.00
_cell.angle_beta   90.00
_cell.angle_gamma   90.00
#
_symmetry.space_group_name_H-M   'P 1'
#
loop_
_entity.id
_entity.type
_entity.pdbx_description
1 polymer ?
#
loop_
_entity_poly.entity_id
_entity_poly.type
_entity_poly.pdbx_seq_one_letter_code
_entity_poly.pdbx_strand_id
1 'polypeptide(L)'
;LVSFMVDARGGAMRGCRHSGVRVIIPPRKASMPMRITCRYLRKEKLIHPPPLMEGEACASRILEMGPVGARFLGPVIIEVP
;
A
#
# COMPACT_ATOMS: atom_id res chain seq x y z
N LEU A 1 -8.09 -0.32 6.07
CA LEU A 1 -7.70 -1.53 5.33
C LEU A 1 -8.19 -1.35 3.90
N VAL A 2 -7.33 -1.63 2.93
CA VAL A 2 -7.65 -1.76 1.50
C VAL A 2 -7.39 -3.23 1.14
N SER A 3 -8.35 -3.91 0.52
CA SER A 3 -8.20 -5.25 -0.05
C SER A 3 -9.09 -5.38 -1.29
N PHE A 4 -8.51 -5.47 -2.49
CA PHE A 4 -9.28 -5.62 -3.74
C PHE A 4 -8.54 -6.45 -4.77
N MET A 5 -9.31 -7.10 -5.65
CA MET A 5 -8.76 -7.79 -6.82
C MET A 5 -8.50 -6.78 -7.93
N VAL A 6 -7.34 -6.89 -8.58
CA VAL A 6 -6.98 -6.08 -9.75
C VAL A 6 -6.50 -6.99 -10.86
N ASP A 7 -6.80 -6.64 -12.10
CA ASP A 7 -6.32 -7.31 -13.30
C ASP A 7 -5.80 -6.28 -14.32
N ALA A 8 -5.60 -6.70 -15.57
CA ALA A 8 -5.10 -5.83 -16.64
C ALA A 8 -5.97 -4.58 -16.90
N ARG A 9 -7.23 -4.53 -16.44
CA ARG A 9 -8.08 -3.33 -16.52
C ARG A 9 -7.62 -2.23 -15.56
N GLY A 10 -6.81 -2.59 -14.57
CA GLY A 10 -6.44 -1.72 -13.46
C GLY A 10 -7.55 -1.65 -12.40
N GLY A 11 -7.40 -0.71 -11.48
CA GLY A 11 -8.37 -0.51 -10.41
C GLY A 11 -7.86 0.50 -9.40
N ALA A 12 -8.79 1.18 -8.73
CA ALA A 12 -8.47 2.12 -7.67
C ALA A 12 -9.36 1.83 -6.47
N MET A 13 -8.76 1.81 -5.29
CA MET A 13 -9.52 1.66 -4.07
C MET A 13 -9.00 2.59 -2.98
N ARG A 14 -9.95 3.26 -2.33
CA ARG A 14 -9.71 4.06 -1.14
C ARG A 14 -10.05 3.23 0.09
N GLY A 15 -9.19 3.28 1.12
CA GLY A 15 -9.48 2.66 2.40
C GLY A 15 -10.64 3.36 3.11
N CYS A 16 -11.21 2.71 4.14
CA CYS A 16 -12.31 3.26 4.93
C CYS A 16 -12.06 4.72 5.37
N ARG A 17 -13.16 5.44 5.66
CA ARG A 17 -13.20 6.90 5.90
C ARG A 17 -12.10 7.48 6.81
N HIS A 18 -11.53 6.67 7.71
CA HIS A 18 -10.55 7.09 8.72
C HIS A 18 -9.10 6.75 8.34
N SER A 19 -8.86 5.94 7.30
CA SER A 19 -7.50 5.56 6.91
C SER A 19 -6.84 6.53 5.94
N GLY A 20 -7.62 7.27 5.13
CA GLY A 20 -7.11 8.21 4.11
C GLY A 20 -6.37 7.58 2.92
N VAL A 21 -5.81 6.36 3.07
CA VAL A 21 -5.02 5.68 2.04
C VAL A 21 -5.83 5.42 0.78
N ARG A 22 -5.22 5.63 -0.39
CA ARG A 22 -5.76 5.21 -1.69
C ARG A 22 -4.70 4.50 -2.50
N VAL A 23 -5.04 3.35 -3.06
CA VAL A 23 -4.18 2.58 -3.96
C VAL A 23 -4.78 2.64 -5.36
N ILE A 24 -3.95 2.99 -6.35
CA ILE A 24 -4.35 3.13 -7.75
C ILE A 24 -3.39 2.32 -8.61
N ILE A 25 -3.96 1.34 -9.32
CA ILE A 25 -3.27 0.53 -10.31
C ILE A 25 -3.79 0.97 -11.69
N PRO A 26 -2.97 1.64 -12.51
CA PRO A 26 -3.40 2.06 -13.84
C PRO A 26 -3.71 0.85 -14.75
N PRO A 27 -4.50 1.06 -15.82
CA PRO A 27 -4.74 0.02 -16.81
C PRO A 27 -3.43 -0.54 -17.41
N ARG A 28 -3.43 -1.84 -17.71
CA ARG A 28 -2.32 -2.61 -18.28
C ARG A 28 -1.07 -2.71 -17.40
N LYS A 29 -1.15 -2.35 -16.11
CA LYS A 29 -0.01 -2.45 -15.18
C LYS A 29 0.05 -3.76 -14.41
N ALA A 30 -1.08 -4.42 -14.18
CA ALA A 30 -1.09 -5.78 -13.63
C ALA A 30 -0.97 -6.80 -14.76
N SER A 31 0.03 -7.69 -14.68
CA SER A 31 0.27 -8.75 -15.66
C SER A 31 -0.69 -9.94 -15.51
N MET A 32 -1.19 -10.16 -14.29
CA MET A 32 -2.14 -11.21 -13.95
C MET A 32 -3.10 -10.71 -12.87
N PRO A 33 -4.30 -11.31 -12.74
CA PRO A 33 -5.21 -11.00 -11.65
C PRO A 33 -4.55 -11.26 -10.28
N MET A 34 -4.57 -10.27 -9.39
CA MET A 34 -4.00 -10.41 -8.05
C MET A 34 -4.80 -9.63 -7.01
N ARG A 35 -4.74 -10.07 -5.75
CA ARG A 35 -5.34 -9.38 -4.62
C ARG A 35 -4.35 -8.38 -4.02
N ILE A 36 -4.64 -7.10 -4.17
CA ILE A 36 -3.87 -6.03 -3.53
C ILE A 36 -4.43 -5.79 -2.14
N THR A 37 -3.57 -5.85 -1.13
CA THR A 37 -3.90 -5.50 0.25
C THR A 37 -3.01 -4.36 0.75
N CYS A 38 -3.57 -3.50 1.59
CA CYS A 38 -2.84 -2.44 2.25
C CYS A 38 -3.46 -2.15 3.63
N ARG A 39 -2.64 -2.23 4.69
CA ARG A 39 -3.09 -1.97 6.07
C ARG A 39 -2.06 -1.19 6.86
N TYR A 40 -2.53 -0.34 7.78
CA TYR A 40 -1.65 0.26 8.78
C TYR A 40 -1.21 -0.80 9.80
N LEU A 41 0.10 -0.87 10.02
CA LEU A 41 0.67 -1.60 11.13
C LEU A 41 0.59 -0.76 12.40
N ARG A 42 0.32 -1.43 13.52
CA ARG A 42 0.50 -0.83 14.85
C ARG A 42 1.99 -0.86 15.19
N LYS A 43 2.47 0.13 15.94
CA LYS A 43 3.89 0.25 16.28
C LYS A 43 4.39 -0.99 17.01
N GLU A 44 3.56 -1.56 17.88
CA GLU A 44 3.86 -2.78 18.64
C GLU A 44 4.07 -4.03 17.77
N LYS A 45 3.59 -4.04 16.51
CA LYS A 45 3.74 -5.17 15.58
C LYS A 45 4.97 -5.06 14.68
N LEU A 46 5.78 -4.00 14.83
CA LEU A 46 7.00 -3.80 14.07
C LEU A 46 8.16 -4.46 14.79
N ILE A 47 8.60 -5.61 14.30
CA ILE A 47 9.77 -6.33 14.85
C ILE A 47 11.05 -5.51 14.62
N HIS A 48 11.14 -4.87 13.45
CA HIS A 48 12.26 -4.01 13.08
C HIS A 48 11.70 -2.67 12.58
N PRO A 49 11.45 -1.71 13.47
CA PRO A 49 11.06 -0.37 13.04
C PRO A 49 12.21 0.28 12.25
N PRO A 50 11.90 1.15 11.27
CA PRO A 50 12.93 1.94 10.59
C PRO A 50 13.77 2.71 11.62
N PRO A 51 15.12 2.67 11.51
CA PRO A 51 15.96 3.49 12.38
C PRO A 51 15.66 4.96 12.10
N LEU A 52 15.42 5.73 13.17
CA LEU A 52 15.24 7.18 13.10
C LEU A 52 16.38 7.85 13.84
N MET A 53 16.99 8.86 13.22
CA MET A 53 18.04 9.68 13.82
C MET A 53 17.47 10.82 14.66
N GLU A 54 18.35 11.58 15.31
CA GLU A 54 17.96 12.79 16.03
C GLU A 54 17.28 13.80 15.09
N GLY A 55 16.06 14.23 15.45
CA GLY A 55 15.24 15.12 14.64
C GLY A 55 14.38 14.44 13.57
N GLU A 56 14.47 13.13 13.39
CA GLU A 56 13.65 12.39 12.43
C GLU A 56 12.36 11.83 13.05
N ALA A 57 11.29 11.78 12.25
CA ALA A 57 10.03 11.19 12.65
C ALA A 57 9.30 10.56 11.46
N CYS A 58 8.53 9.51 11.71
CA CYS A 58 7.61 8.97 10.71
C CYS A 58 6.49 9.98 10.43
N ALA A 59 6.45 10.53 9.21
CA ALA A 59 5.39 11.43 8.77
C ALA A 59 4.01 10.75 8.72
N SER A 60 3.98 9.44 8.46
CA SER A 60 2.74 8.63 8.50
C SER A 60 2.97 7.29 9.19
N ARG A 61 1.88 6.58 9.48
CA ARG A 61 1.95 5.22 10.04
C ARG A 61 2.50 4.24 9.00
N ILE A 62 3.21 3.21 9.45
CA ILE A 62 3.76 2.20 8.56
C ILE A 62 2.64 1.41 7.89
N LEU A 63 2.74 1.27 6.58
CA LEU A 63 1.82 0.51 5.75
C LEU A 63 2.44 -0.84 5.39
N GLU A 64 1.69 -1.91 5.59
CA GLU A 64 1.99 -3.23 5.04
C GLU A 64 1.21 -3.42 3.75
N MET A 65 1.92 -3.78 2.68
CA MET A 65 1.39 -4.02 1.34
C MET A 65 1.44 -5.51 1.01
N GLY A 66 0.41 -6.01 0.34
CA GLY A 66 0.37 -7.35 -0.22
C GLY A 66 -0.09 -7.34 -1.69
N PRO A 67 0.39 -8.30 -2.52
CA PRO A 67 1.34 -9.36 -2.17
C PRO A 67 2.78 -8.84 -2.04
N VAL A 68 3.55 -9.40 -1.10
CA VAL A 68 4.98 -9.07 -0.95
C VAL A 68 5.72 -9.52 -2.21
N GLY A 69 6.58 -8.64 -2.75
CA GLY A 69 7.31 -8.90 -3.99
C GLY A 69 6.46 -8.84 -5.25
N ALA A 70 5.21 -8.36 -5.18
CA ALA A 70 4.39 -8.12 -6.35
C ALA A 70 5.11 -7.18 -7.34
N ARG A 71 5.10 -7.57 -8.63
CA ARG A 71 5.69 -6.78 -9.72
C ARG A 71 4.59 -6.33 -10.65
N PHE A 72 4.62 -5.04 -10.97
CA PHE A 72 3.77 -4.45 -11.98
C PHE A 72 4.61 -4.16 -13.22
N LEU A 73 3.97 -4.12 -14.38
CA LEU A 73 4.59 -3.78 -15.67
C LEU A 73 4.94 -2.28 -15.78
N GLY A 74 4.70 -1.49 -14.74
CA GLY A 74 5.03 -0.09 -14.65
C GLY A 74 4.59 0.53 -13.33
N PRO A 75 4.64 1.86 -13.20
CA PRO A 75 4.38 2.53 -11.94
C PRO A 75 2.93 2.38 -11.49
N VAL A 76 2.76 2.37 -10.17
CA VAL A 76 1.48 2.36 -9.45
C VAL A 76 1.51 3.46 -8.40
N ILE A 77 0.35 3.92 -7.95
CA ILE A 77 0.24 5.09 -7.07
C ILE A 77 -0.37 4.67 -5.74
N ILE A 78 0.23 5.16 -4.66
CA ILE A 78 -0.28 5.02 -3.30
C ILE A 78 -0.33 6.42 -2.69
N GLU A 79 -1.54 6.91 -2.43
CA GLU A 79 -1.75 8.14 -1.67
C GLU A 79 -1.82 7.78 -0.19
N VAL A 80 -1.02 8.45 0.63
CA VAL A 80 -0.94 8.27 2.09
C VAL A 80 -1.23 9.63 2.75
N PRO A 81 -2.14 9.71 3.73
CA PRO A 81 -2.42 10.94 4.46
C PRO A 81 -1.30 11.31 5.43
#